data_AF-A0A843IA09-F1
#
_entry.id   AF-A0A843IA09-F1
#
_cell.length_a   1.000
_cell.length_b   1.000
_cell.length_c   1.000
_cell.angle_alpha   90.00
_cell.angle_beta   90.00
_cell.angle_gamma   90.00
#
_symmetry.space_group_name_H-M   'P 1'
#
loop_
_entity.id
_entity.type
_entity.pdbx_description
1 polymer ?
#
loop_
_entity_poly.entity_id
_entity_poly.type
_entity_poly.pdbx_seq_one_letter_code
_entity_poly.pdbx_strand_id
1 'polypeptide(L)'
;MATDEELMQIARKKAKDKAGFYIHFACYLIVNISLILTWTLYYKETDVMSLIAIVGGTVFGWGIGIVAHYFSVFVGENEKRVQKEFKKLKNQ
;
A
#
# COMPACT_ATOMS: atom_id res chain seq x y z
N MET A 1 -6.42 -1.94 -32.39
CA MET A 1 -5.36 -2.54 -31.53
C MET A 1 -4.73 -1.39 -30.76
N ALA A 2 -4.46 -1.54 -29.46
CA ALA A 2 -3.76 -0.47 -28.73
C ALA A 2 -2.38 -0.29 -29.36
N THR A 3 -1.99 0.95 -29.64
CA THR A 3 -0.65 1.24 -30.18
C THR A 3 0.42 0.93 -29.14
N ASP A 4 1.62 0.55 -29.58
CA ASP A 4 2.73 0.18 -28.69
C ASP A 4 3.05 1.28 -27.66
N GLU A 5 2.85 2.55 -28.02
CA GLU A 5 2.94 3.70 -27.11
C GLU A 5 1.90 3.65 -25.97
N GLU A 6 0.65 3.29 -26.25
CA GLU A 6 -0.39 3.15 -25.22
C GLU A 6 -0.06 2.02 -24.25
N LEU A 7 0.45 0.88 -24.76
CA LEU A 7 0.89 -0.24 -23.93
C LEU A 7 2.06 0.18 -23.02
N MET A 8 3.03 0.93 -23.56
CA MET A 8 4.18 1.38 -22.78
C MET A 8 3.80 2.42 -21.72
N GLN A 9 2.84 3.31 -21.99
CA GLN A 9 2.31 4.24 -21.00
C GLN A 9 1.57 3.53 -19.87
N ILE A 10 0.74 2.52 -20.19
CA ILE A 10 0.05 1.71 -19.17
C ILE A 10 1.06 0.97 -18.30
N ALA A 11 2.10 0.37 -18.90
CA ALA A 11 3.16 -0.31 -18.17
C ALA A 11 3.93 0.63 -17.23
N ARG A 12 4.28 1.84 -17.69
CA ARG A 12 4.94 2.86 -16.85
C ARG A 12 4.07 3.30 -15.68
N LYS A 13 2.79 3.53 -15.91
CA LYS A 13 1.85 3.91 -14.84
C LYS A 13 1.75 2.83 -13.78
N LYS A 14 1.59 1.56 -14.19
CA LYS A 14 1.62 0.39 -13.31
C LYS A 14 2.89 0.30 -12.47
N ALA A 15 4.04 0.49 -13.10
CA ALA A 15 5.32 0.44 -12.40
C ALA A 15 5.43 1.56 -11.36
N LYS A 16 4.98 2.77 -11.69
CA LYS A 16 5.00 3.92 -10.78
C LYS A 16 4.07 3.74 -9.59
N ASP A 17 2.85 3.28 -9.81
CA ASP A 17 1.86 3.07 -8.75
C ASP A 17 2.31 1.98 -7.77
N LYS A 18 2.87 0.88 -8.30
CA LYS A 18 3.49 -0.18 -7.48
C LYS A 18 4.70 0.32 -6.70
N ALA A 19 5.59 1.08 -7.33
CA ALA A 19 6.75 1.66 -6.66
C ALA A 19 6.34 2.59 -5.50
N GLY A 20 5.30 3.41 -5.71
CA GLY A 20 4.74 4.26 -4.67
C GLY A 20 4.20 3.47 -3.47
N PHE A 21 3.50 2.35 -3.73
CA PHE A 21 3.07 1.44 -2.68
C PHE A 21 4.25 0.82 -1.93
N TYR A 22 5.27 0.29 -2.63
CA TYR A 22 6.43 -0.32 -1.99
C TYR A 22 7.21 0.65 -1.10
N ILE A 23 7.34 1.91 -1.49
CA ILE A 23 8.00 2.94 -0.65
C ILE A 23 7.20 3.16 0.65
N HIS A 24 5.88 3.34 0.55
CA HIS A 24 5.04 3.51 1.74
C HIS A 24 5.07 2.27 2.64
N PHE A 25 5.01 1.08 2.04
CA PHE A 25 5.08 -0.18 2.77
C PHE A 25 6.43 -0.40 3.44
N ALA A 26 7.54 -0.13 2.75
CA ALA A 26 8.88 -0.21 3.31
C ALA A 26 9.07 0.79 4.45
N CYS A 27 8.60 2.04 4.28
CA CYS A 27 8.65 3.05 5.33
C CYS A 27 7.85 2.62 6.56
N TYR A 28 6.64 2.07 6.35
CA TYR A 28 5.82 1.50 7.43
C TYR A 28 6.55 0.37 8.16
N LEU A 29 7.17 -0.58 7.44
CA LEU A 29 7.93 -1.66 8.07
C LEU A 29 9.12 -1.11 8.87
N ILE A 30 9.92 -0.22 8.29
CA ILE A 30 11.10 0.36 8.95
C ILE A 30 10.71 1.09 10.23
N VAL A 31 9.67 1.93 10.17
CA VAL A 31 9.21 2.70 11.34
C VAL A 31 8.69 1.77 12.43
N ASN A 32 7.83 0.79 12.10
CA ASN A 32 7.28 -0.11 13.11
C ASN A 32 8.36 -1.03 13.71
N ILE A 33 9.28 -1.55 12.90
CA ILE A 33 10.43 -2.34 13.39
C ILE A 33 11.30 -1.47 14.30
N SER A 34 11.58 -0.22 13.92
CA SER A 34 12.38 0.69 14.74
C SER A 34 11.71 0.97 16.08
N LEU A 35 10.39 1.21 16.10
CA LEU A 35 9.63 1.41 17.33
C LEU A 35 9.66 0.17 18.25
N ILE A 36 9.49 -1.03 17.69
CA ILE A 36 9.58 -2.28 18.45
C ILE A 36 11.00 -2.51 18.98
N LEU A 37 12.03 -2.24 18.17
CA LEU A 37 13.43 -2.36 18.59
C LEU A 37 13.77 -1.37 19.70
N THR A 38 13.37 -0.10 19.57
CA THR A 38 13.55 0.90 20.62
C THR A 38 12.82 0.50 21.89
N TRP A 39 11.58 -0.02 21.79
CA TRP A 39 10.88 -0.53 22.95
C TRP A 39 11.65 -1.69 23.62
N THR A 40 12.07 -2.68 22.85
CA THR A 40 12.78 -3.88 23.36
C THR A 40 14.16 -3.56 23.96
N LEU A 41 14.89 -2.60 23.39
CA LEU A 41 16.23 -2.24 23.83
C LEU A 41 16.25 -1.29 25.04
N TYR A 42 15.27 -0.39 25.13
CA TYR A 42 15.26 0.67 26.15
C TYR A 42 14.24 0.45 27.27
N TYR A 43 13.16 -0.30 27.02
CA TYR A 43 12.14 -0.62 28.03
C TYR A 43 12.30 -2.09 28.45
N LYS A 44 13.08 -2.30 29.52
CA LYS A 44 13.34 -3.64 30.11
C LYS A 44 12.24 -4.14 31.05
N GLU A 45 11.34 -3.25 31.47
CA GLU A 45 10.31 -3.53 32.47
C GLU A 45 8.93 -3.40 31.83
N THR A 46 8.09 -4.40 32.11
CA THR A 46 6.67 -4.70 31.81
C THR A 46 5.70 -3.53 31.55
N ASP A 47 6.05 -2.52 30.76
CA ASP A 47 5.12 -1.48 30.32
C ASP A 47 4.37 -1.94 29.07
N VAL A 48 3.44 -2.85 29.32
CA VAL A 48 2.52 -3.38 28.29
C VAL A 48 1.66 -2.26 27.70
N MET A 49 1.45 -1.16 28.44
CA MET A 49 0.61 -0.05 28.01
C MET A 49 1.28 0.74 26.87
N SER A 50 2.59 0.99 26.95
CA SER A 50 3.33 1.64 25.86
C SER A 50 3.40 0.77 24.60
N LEU A 51 3.53 -0.56 24.75
CA LEU A 51 3.43 -1.49 23.62
C LEU A 51 2.04 -1.44 22.97
N ILE A 52 0.97 -1.45 23.76
CA ILE A 52 -0.42 -1.36 23.27
C ILE A 52 -0.65 -0.02 22.58
N ALA A 53 -0.08 1.08 23.09
CA ALA A 53 -0.20 2.39 22.44
C ALA A 53 0.52 2.44 21.09
N ILE A 54 1.72 1.85 20.99
CA ILE A 54 2.47 1.75 19.73
C ILE A 54 1.70 0.85 18.73
N VAL A 55 1.33 -0.35 19.14
CA VAL A 55 0.63 -1.30 18.25
C VAL A 55 -0.77 -0.79 17.88
N GLY A 56 -1.55 -0.28 18.84
CA GLY A 56 -2.88 0.26 18.60
C GLY A 56 -2.88 1.54 17.77
N GLY A 57 -1.90 2.43 17.99
CA GLY A 57 -1.80 3.70 17.29
C GLY A 57 -1.14 3.60 15.93
N THR A 58 0.13 3.20 15.89
CA THR A 58 0.94 3.24 14.66
C THR A 58 0.69 2.02 13.77
N VAL A 59 0.65 0.82 14.35
CA VAL A 59 0.47 -0.40 13.55
C VAL A 59 -0.96 -0.45 13.01
N PHE A 60 -1.98 -0.30 13.86
CA PHE A 60 -3.38 -0.36 13.43
C PHE A 60 -3.84 0.90 12.69
N GLY A 61 -3.53 2.10 13.20
CA GLY A 61 -3.96 3.35 12.57
C GLY A 61 -3.37 3.54 11.17
N TRP A 62 -2.05 3.40 11.01
CA TRP A 62 -1.41 3.55 9.70
C TRP A 62 -1.48 2.28 8.85
N GLY A 63 -1.58 1.10 9.48
CA GLY A 63 -1.70 -0.18 8.78
C GLY A 63 -2.95 -0.25 7.90
N ILE A 64 -4.07 0.33 8.35
CA ILE A 64 -5.28 0.44 7.54
C ILE A 64 -5.04 1.26 6.27
N GLY A 65 -4.28 2.36 6.37
CA GLY A 65 -3.92 3.20 5.23
C GLY A 65 -3.05 2.45 4.19
N ILE A 66 -2.09 1.65 4.66
CA ILE A 66 -1.29 0.77 3.81
C ILE A 66 -2.16 -0.27 3.10
N VAL A 67 -3.06 -0.92 3.83
CA VAL A 67 -3.98 -1.92 3.26
C VAL A 67 -4.90 -1.28 2.23
N ALA A 68 -5.49 -0.12 2.53
CA ALA A 68 -6.30 0.63 1.59
C ALA A 68 -5.52 1.03 0.32
N HIS A 69 -4.25 1.45 0.48
CA HIS A 69 -3.38 1.77 -0.65
C HIS A 69 -3.07 0.53 -1.51
N TYR A 70 -2.83 -0.63 -0.87
CA TYR A 70 -2.68 -1.90 -1.58
C TYR A 70 -3.91 -2.23 -2.42
N PHE A 71 -5.10 -2.18 -1.83
CA PHE A 71 -6.36 -2.40 -2.56
C PHE A 71 -6.54 -1.39 -3.69
N SER A 72 -6.22 -0.11 -3.49
CA SER A 72 -6.30 0.91 -4.54
C SER A 72 -5.37 0.63 -5.72
N VAL A 73 -4.14 0.17 -5.47
CA VAL A 73 -3.14 -0.09 -6.53
C VAL A 73 -3.42 -1.40 -7.26
N PHE A 74 -3.77 -2.47 -6.54
CA PHE A 74 -3.89 -3.81 -7.14
C PHE A 74 -5.32 -4.17 -7.54
N VAL A 75 -6.33 -3.78 -6.77
CA VAL A 75 -7.75 -4.10 -7.03
C VAL A 75 -8.44 -2.99 -7.81
N GLY A 76 -8.23 -1.72 -7.42
CA GLY A 76 -8.81 -0.56 -8.11
C GLY A 76 -8.35 -0.44 -9.57
N GLU A 77 -7.17 -0.96 -9.92
CA GLU A 77 -6.71 -1.01 -11.31
C GLU A 77 -7.43 -2.07 -12.15
N ASN A 78 -7.75 -3.23 -11.56
CA ASN A 78 -8.50 -4.28 -12.23
C ASN A 78 -9.92 -3.83 -12.56
N GLU A 79 -10.61 -3.20 -11.62
CA GLU A 79 -11.96 -2.66 -11.87
C GLU A 79 -11.97 -1.62 -12.99
N LYS A 80 -10.96 -0.73 -13.04
CA LYS A 80 -10.83 0.25 -14.12
C LYS A 80 -10.66 -0.40 -15.50
N ARG A 81 -9.91 -1.51 -15.60
CA ARG A 81 -9.79 -2.26 -16.86
C ARG A 81 -11.11 -2.93 -17.24
N VAL A 82 -11.80 -3.55 -16.28
CA VAL A 82 -13.11 -4.18 -16.51
C VAL A 82 -14.14 -3.15 -17.00
N GLN A 83 -14.21 -1.98 -16.37
CA GLN A 83 -15.10 -0.89 -16.80
C GLN A 83 -14.74 -0.36 -18.20
N LYS A 84 -13.45 -0.27 -18.53
CA LYS A 84 -13.00 0.15 -19.87
C LYS A 84 -13.42 -0.84 -20.94
N GLU A 85 -13.30 -2.14 -20.69
CA GLU A 85 -13.73 -3.19 -21.63
C GLU A 85 -15.26 -3.24 -21.75
N PHE A 86 -16.00 -3.14 -20.65
CA PHE A 86 -17.46 -3.05 -20.67
C PHE A 86 -17.97 -1.85 -21.50
N LYS A 87 -17.33 -0.68 -21.35
CA LYS A 87 -17.70 0.53 -22.11
C LYS A 87 -17.45 0.39 -23.61
N LYS A 88 -16.42 -0.36 -24.03
CA LYS A 88 -16.18 -0.66 -25.46
C LYS A 88 -17.29 -1.54 -26.02
N LEU A 89 -17.68 -2.58 -25.29
CA LEU A 89 -18.76 -3.50 -25.70
C LEU A 89 -20.12 -2.80 -25.78
N LYS A 90 -20.40 -1.85 -24.87
CA LYS A 90 -21.65 -1.08 -24.87
C LYS A 90 -21.76 -0.07 -26.02
N ASN A 91 -20.63 0.42 -26.53
CA ASN A 91 -20.57 1.40 -27.61
C ASN A 91 -20.33 0.78 -29.00
N GLN A 92 -20.30 -0.56 -29.09
CA GLN A 92 -20.42 -1.32 -30.34
C GLN A 92 -21.89 -1.63 -30.62
#